data_AF-A0A7Y7D0D4-F1
#
_entry.id   AF-A0A7Y7D0D4-F1
#
_cell.length_a   1.000
_cell.length_b   1.000
_cell.length_c   1.000
_cell.angle_alpha   90.00
_cell.angle_beta   90.00
_cell.angle_gamma   90.00
#
_symmetry.space_group_name_H-M   'P 1'
#
loop_
_entity.id
_entity.type
_entity.pdbx_description
1 polymer ?
#
loop_
_entity_poly.entity_id
_entity_poly.type
_entity_poly.pdbx_seq_one_letter_code
_entity_poly.pdbx_strand_id
1 'polypeptide(L)'
;MAALTVTCDENANFKLLRRLEVDGYIEIHATSIERITPNRKATNKHLPTAILDSPFSVLDGCVIAEDDTPLHAIRDIIGAEHKGDVVHLEAHLRDRRDVFVTDDNDFLSMREELESRFGMTIKTTAELLAMFDHGGSS
;
A
#
# COMPACT_ATOMS: atom_id res chain seq x y z
N MET A 1 5.32 19.95 -10.30
CA MET A 1 5.59 19.19 -9.07
C MET A 1 5.62 17.72 -9.46
N ALA A 2 6.47 16.90 -8.84
CA ALA A 2 6.38 15.45 -9.02
C ALA A 2 5.10 14.96 -8.34
N ALA A 3 4.34 14.08 -9.00
CA ALA A 3 3.16 13.47 -8.40
C ALA A 3 3.59 12.57 -7.25
N LEU A 4 2.82 12.57 -6.16
CA LEU A 4 3.12 11.76 -4.99
C LEU A 4 2.74 10.30 -5.27
N THR A 5 3.67 9.38 -5.07
CA THR A 5 3.44 7.95 -5.36
C THR A 5 2.73 7.29 -4.18
N VAL A 6 1.58 6.68 -4.45
CA VAL A 6 0.69 6.14 -3.43
C VAL A 6 0.51 4.65 -3.62
N THR A 7 0.63 3.88 -2.54
CA THR A 7 0.11 2.50 -2.49
C THR A 7 -1.19 2.50 -1.71
N CYS A 8 -2.19 1.76 -2.17
CA CYS A 8 -3.47 1.67 -1.45
C CYS A 8 -3.93 0.22 -1.34
N ASP A 9 -4.51 -0.11 -0.19
CA ASP A 9 -5.17 -1.39 0.07
C ASP A 9 -6.61 -1.40 -0.48
N GLU A 10 -7.37 -2.45 -0.18
CA GLU A 10 -8.77 -2.56 -0.61
C GLU A 10 -9.76 -1.70 0.19
N ASN A 11 -9.35 -1.24 1.39
CA ASN A 11 -10.19 -0.44 2.28
C ASN A 11 -10.18 1.05 1.91
N ALA A 12 -9.14 1.52 1.21
CA ALA A 12 -9.05 2.90 0.76
C ALA A 12 -10.19 3.33 -0.20
N ASN A 13 -10.67 4.56 -0.05
CA ASN A 13 -11.71 5.11 -0.93
C ASN A 13 -11.16 5.52 -2.31
N PHE A 14 -11.03 4.52 -3.18
CA PHE A 14 -10.53 4.65 -4.55
C PHE A 14 -11.21 5.73 -5.41
N LYS A 15 -12.50 6.02 -5.18
CA LYS A 15 -13.20 7.05 -5.97
C LYS A 15 -12.59 8.43 -5.74
N LEU A 16 -12.21 8.71 -4.50
CA LEU A 16 -11.60 9.98 -4.12
C LEU A 16 -10.14 10.05 -4.55
N LEU A 17 -9.38 8.96 -4.34
CA LEU A 17 -8.00 8.87 -4.80
C LEU A 17 -7.88 9.05 -6.32
N ARG A 18 -8.79 8.44 -7.10
CA ARG A 18 -8.79 8.58 -8.55
C ARG A 18 -9.04 10.00 -9.03
N ARG A 19 -9.75 10.83 -8.25
CA ARG A 19 -9.90 12.26 -8.57
C ARG A 19 -8.54 12.95 -8.47
N LEU A 20 -7.80 12.73 -7.39
CA LEU A 20 -6.45 13.27 -7.21
C LEU A 20 -5.47 12.78 -8.29
N GLU A 21 -5.61 11.52 -8.73
CA GLU A 21 -4.82 10.95 -9.82
C GLU A 21 -5.12 11.64 -11.16
N VAL A 22 -6.40 11.82 -11.50
CA VAL A 22 -6.81 12.54 -12.73
C VAL A 22 -6.34 13.99 -12.70
N ASP A 23 -6.37 14.63 -11.54
CA ASP A 23 -5.89 16.00 -11.34
C ASP A 23 -4.34 16.09 -11.33
N GLY A 24 -3.63 14.95 -11.39
CA GLY A 24 -2.18 14.87 -11.50
C GLY A 24 -1.42 15.07 -10.18
N TYR A 25 -2.10 15.02 -9.03
CA TYR A 25 -1.50 15.20 -7.71
C TYR A 25 -0.81 13.93 -7.20
N ILE A 26 -1.36 12.76 -7.54
CA ILE A 26 -0.86 11.46 -7.08
C ILE A 26 -0.74 10.45 -8.23
N GLU A 27 0.10 9.45 -8.04
CA GLU A 27 0.18 8.26 -8.88
C GLU A 27 -0.19 7.03 -8.05
N ILE A 28 -1.24 6.31 -8.43
CA ILE A 28 -1.76 5.18 -7.65
C ILE A 28 -1.13 3.87 -8.14
N HIS A 29 -0.44 3.18 -7.23
CA HIS A 29 0.10 1.85 -7.41
C HIS A 29 -0.70 0.85 -6.57
N ALA A 30 -1.15 -0.24 -7.21
CA ALA A 30 -1.81 -1.32 -6.51
C ALA A 30 -1.01 -2.61 -6.67
N THR A 31 -0.72 -3.28 -5.56
CA THR A 31 -0.10 -4.60 -5.54
C THR A 31 -1.21 -5.63 -5.77
N SER A 32 -1.13 -6.36 -6.89
CA SER A 32 -2.20 -7.30 -7.27
C SER A 32 -1.96 -8.65 -6.60
N ILE A 33 -2.53 -8.89 -5.42
CA ILE A 33 -2.54 -10.23 -4.81
C ILE A 33 -3.66 -11.04 -5.49
N GLU A 34 -3.29 -12.08 -6.22
CA GLU A 34 -4.23 -12.93 -6.99
C GLU A 34 -5.21 -13.68 -6.08
N ARG A 35 -6.29 -12.98 -5.72
CA ARG A 35 -7.63 -13.44 -5.30
C ARG A 35 -8.52 -12.27 -4.88
N ILE A 36 -7.96 -11.07 -4.72
CA ILE A 36 -8.72 -9.84 -4.63
C ILE A 36 -9.08 -9.46 -6.07
N THR A 37 -10.38 -9.35 -6.34
CA THR A 37 -10.98 -8.94 -7.61
C THR A 37 -10.05 -8.03 -8.39
N PRO A 38 -9.67 -8.37 -9.65
CA PRO A 38 -8.66 -7.61 -10.38
C PRO A 38 -9.06 -6.15 -10.33
N ASN A 39 -8.24 -5.34 -9.67
CA ASN A 39 -8.47 -3.91 -9.62
C ASN A 39 -8.17 -3.39 -11.02
N ARG A 40 -9.16 -3.52 -11.92
CA ARG A 40 -9.13 -3.18 -13.37
C ARG A 40 -8.84 -1.69 -13.62
N LYS A 41 -8.55 -0.94 -12.57
CA LYS A 41 -8.56 0.51 -12.49
C LYS A 41 -7.21 1.13 -12.19
N ALA A 42 -6.21 0.37 -11.71
CA ALA A 42 -4.84 0.82 -11.53
C ALA A 42 -4.01 0.51 -12.78
N THR A 43 -3.36 1.53 -13.34
CA THR A 43 -2.59 1.47 -14.60
C THR A 43 -1.18 0.91 -14.41
N ASN A 44 -0.59 1.06 -13.21
CA ASN A 44 0.76 0.56 -12.89
C ASN A 44 0.69 -0.58 -11.87
N LYS A 45 0.67 -1.82 -12.38
CA LYS A 45 0.63 -3.04 -11.56
C LYS A 45 2.06 -3.53 -11.32
N HIS A 46 2.45 -3.64 -10.05
CA HIS A 46 3.66 -4.36 -9.65
C HIS A 46 3.30 -5.76 -9.15
N LEU A 47 4.15 -6.73 -9.47
CA LEU A 47 3.96 -8.11 -9.08
C LEU A 47 4.17 -8.25 -7.56
N PRO A 48 3.28 -8.96 -6.84
CA PRO A 48 3.45 -9.21 -5.41
C PRO A 48 4.67 -10.09 -5.14
N THR A 49 5.20 -10.01 -3.94
CA THR A 49 6.25 -10.92 -3.46
C THR A 49 5.60 -12.21 -2.93
N ALA A 50 6.09 -13.38 -3.35
CA ALA A 50 5.57 -14.67 -2.89
C ALA A 50 6.04 -14.94 -1.47
N ILE A 51 5.10 -15.08 -0.54
CA ILE A 51 5.35 -15.65 0.78
C ILE A 51 5.31 -17.16 0.65
N LEU A 52 6.41 -17.87 0.91
CA LEU A 52 6.38 -19.33 1.04
C LEU A 52 5.52 -19.69 2.27
N ASP A 53 4.61 -20.67 2.12
CA ASP A 53 3.66 -21.14 3.15
C ASP A 53 2.32 -20.35 3.26
N SER A 54 1.83 -19.86 2.13
CA SER A 54 0.55 -19.17 2.01
C SER A 54 -0.36 -19.82 0.95
N PRO A 55 -1.69 -19.94 1.18
CA PRO A 55 -2.62 -20.28 0.09
C PRO A 55 -2.67 -19.20 -1.02
N PHE A 56 -1.99 -18.06 -0.82
CA PHE A 56 -1.80 -16.97 -1.78
C PHE A 56 -0.46 -17.04 -2.52
N SER A 57 0.36 -18.09 -2.28
CA SER A 57 1.58 -18.35 -3.05
C SER A 57 1.18 -18.82 -4.46
N VAL A 58 0.95 -17.89 -5.39
CA VAL A 58 0.76 -18.27 -6.80
C VAL A 58 2.13 -18.42 -7.44
N LEU A 59 2.42 -19.65 -7.86
CA LEU A 59 3.66 -20.11 -8.51
C LEU A 59 3.88 -19.50 -9.92
N ASP A 60 3.11 -18.47 -10.27
CA ASP A 60 3.18 -17.74 -11.53
C ASP A 60 2.91 -16.26 -11.24
N GLY A 61 3.92 -15.39 -11.37
CA GLY A 61 3.77 -13.94 -11.15
C GLY A 61 4.14 -13.38 -9.78
N CYS A 62 4.97 -14.07 -8.99
CA CYS A 62 5.50 -13.53 -7.73
C CYS A 62 7.02 -13.31 -7.75
N VAL A 63 7.51 -12.25 -7.10
CA VAL A 63 8.94 -12.07 -6.80
C VAL A 63 9.27 -12.92 -5.57
N ILE A 64 10.31 -13.74 -5.60
CA ILE A 64 10.79 -14.44 -4.40
C ILE A 64 11.41 -13.38 -3.51
N ALA A 65 10.91 -13.24 -2.28
CA ALA A 65 11.47 -12.31 -1.31
C ALA A 65 12.95 -12.67 -1.08
N GLU A 66 13.87 -11.72 -1.28
CA GLU A 66 15.25 -11.90 -0.82
C GLU A 66 15.25 -11.98 0.72
N ASP A 67 16.20 -12.70 1.32
CA ASP A 67 16.31 -12.90 2.79
C ASP A 67 16.37 -11.58 3.59
N ASP A 68 16.67 -10.46 2.92
CA ASP A 68 16.76 -9.12 3.51
C ASP A 68 15.43 -8.32 3.44
N THR A 69 14.33 -8.97 3.08
CA THR A 69 13.02 -8.32 3.05
C THR A 69 12.49 -8.07 4.46
N PRO A 70 11.85 -6.91 4.74
CA PRO A 70 11.29 -6.59 6.05
C PRO A 70 10.06 -7.44 6.41
N LEU A 71 9.77 -8.49 5.65
CA LEU A 71 8.55 -9.30 5.72
C LEU A 71 8.34 -9.91 7.09
N HIS A 72 9.40 -10.41 7.74
CA HIS A 72 9.34 -10.93 9.10
C HIS A 72 8.98 -9.82 10.11
N ALA A 73 9.65 -8.67 10.03
CA ALA A 73 9.39 -7.55 10.93
C ALA A 73 7.98 -6.96 10.76
N ILE A 74 7.47 -6.91 9.52
CA ILE A 74 6.10 -6.48 9.23
C ILE A 74 5.11 -7.48 9.81
N ARG A 75 5.35 -8.78 9.59
CA ARG A 75 4.51 -9.86 10.11
C ARG A 75 4.46 -9.88 11.64
N ASP A 76 5.57 -9.55 12.32
CA ASP A 76 5.62 -9.50 13.78
C ASP A 76 4.72 -8.38 14.35
N ILE A 77 4.49 -7.30 13.59
CA ILE A 77 3.64 -6.19 14.00
C ILE A 77 2.18 -6.45 13.63
N ILE A 78 1.93 -6.75 12.36
CA ILE A 78 0.56 -6.88 11.83
C ILE A 78 -0.09 -8.19 12.29
N GLY A 79 0.71 -9.23 12.50
CA GLY A 79 0.22 -10.58 12.79
C GLY A 79 0.28 -11.50 11.58
N ALA A 80 0.43 -12.79 11.85
CA ALA A 80 0.62 -13.83 10.82
C ALA A 80 -0.67 -14.15 10.04
N GLU A 81 -1.81 -13.81 10.61
CA GLU A 81 -3.15 -13.97 10.06
C GLU A 81 -3.47 -12.91 8.98
N HIS A 82 -2.84 -11.73 9.05
CA HIS A 82 -3.05 -10.59 8.15
C HIS A 82 -2.13 -10.63 6.92
N LYS A 83 -2.09 -11.79 6.24
CA LYS A 83 -1.11 -12.04 5.15
C LYS A 83 -1.22 -11.05 3.98
N GLY A 84 -2.43 -10.55 3.67
CA GLY A 84 -2.64 -9.58 2.58
C GLY A 84 -1.98 -8.24 2.88
N ASP A 85 -2.18 -7.74 4.09
CA ASP A 85 -1.64 -6.46 4.55
C ASP A 85 -0.11 -6.50 4.64
N VAL A 86 0.44 -7.62 5.10
CA VAL A 86 1.89 -7.87 5.11
C VAL A 86 2.49 -7.77 3.70
N VAL A 87 1.85 -8.38 2.70
CA VAL A 87 2.34 -8.32 1.29
C VAL A 87 2.19 -6.92 0.70
N HIS A 88 1.09 -6.23 0.97
CA HIS A 88 0.89 -4.86 0.49
C HIS A 88 1.93 -3.91 1.07
N LEU A 89 2.23 -4.04 2.36
CA LEU A 89 3.20 -3.19 3.03
C LEU A 89 4.63 -3.49 2.59
N GLU A 90 4.98 -4.77 2.41
CA GLU A 90 6.28 -5.14 1.86
C GLU A 90 6.49 -4.55 0.47
N ALA A 91 5.48 -4.67 -0.41
CA ALA A 91 5.56 -4.10 -1.75
C ALA A 91 5.68 -2.57 -1.72
N HIS A 92 4.97 -1.90 -0.82
CA HIS A 92 5.08 -0.45 -0.62
C HIS A 92 6.52 -0.03 -0.25
N LEU A 93 7.13 -0.72 0.72
CA LEU A 93 8.49 -0.44 1.19
C LEU A 93 9.54 -0.79 0.12
N ARG A 94 9.40 -1.95 -0.52
CA ARG A 94 10.30 -2.42 -1.59
C ARG A 94 10.33 -1.44 -2.76
N ASP A 95 9.17 -0.94 -3.17
CA ASP A 95 9.06 0.00 -4.27
C ASP A 95 9.33 1.46 -3.83
N ARG A 96 9.63 1.71 -2.54
CA ARG A 96 9.94 3.04 -1.96
C ARG A 96 8.91 4.11 -2.30
N ARG A 97 7.62 3.76 -2.13
CA ARG A 97 6.52 4.70 -2.39
C ARG A 97 6.42 5.72 -1.26
N ASP A 98 5.85 6.88 -1.59
CA ASP A 98 5.81 8.00 -0.66
C ASP A 98 4.78 7.81 0.46
N VAL A 99 3.57 7.32 0.11
CA VAL A 99 2.46 7.19 1.08
C VAL A 99 1.72 5.87 0.90
N PHE A 100 1.46 5.19 2.01
CA PHE A 100 0.54 4.06 2.10
C PHE A 100 -0.83 4.55 2.56
N VAL A 101 -1.87 4.26 1.79
CA VAL A 101 -3.24 4.71 2.07
C VAL A 101 -4.11 3.53 2.44
N THR A 102 -4.73 3.62 3.61
CA THR A 102 -5.71 2.65 4.12
C THR A 102 -6.71 3.35 5.02
N ASP A 103 -7.96 2.89 4.96
CA ASP A 103 -9.03 3.28 5.88
C ASP A 103 -9.38 2.13 6.85
N ASP A 104 -8.53 1.11 6.98
CA ASP A 104 -8.70 -0.01 7.90
C ASP A 104 -8.30 0.36 9.33
N ASN A 105 -9.27 0.38 10.25
CA ASN A 105 -9.02 0.73 11.65
C ASN A 105 -8.06 -0.21 12.36
N ASP A 106 -8.05 -1.51 12.01
CA ASP A 106 -7.16 -2.48 12.64
C ASP A 106 -5.71 -2.14 12.25
N PHE A 107 -5.48 -1.87 10.96
CA PHE A 107 -4.18 -1.40 10.46
C PHE A 107 -3.78 -0.04 11.05
N LEU A 108 -4.72 0.90 11.12
CA LEU A 108 -4.48 2.24 11.65
C LEU A 108 -4.13 2.23 13.14
N SER A 109 -4.57 1.23 13.90
CA SER A 109 -4.17 1.07 15.30
C SER A 109 -2.67 0.79 15.46
N MET A 110 -2.02 0.26 14.41
CA MET A 110 -0.59 -0.06 14.35
C MET A 110 0.24 1.00 13.63
N ARG A 111 -0.40 2.09 13.18
CA ARG A 111 0.20 3.16 12.37
C ARG A 111 1.51 3.67 12.96
N GLU A 112 1.50 4.11 14.22
CA GLU A 112 2.68 4.75 14.85
C GLU A 112 3.88 3.79 14.89
N GLU A 113 3.65 2.51 15.18
CA GLU A 113 4.71 1.51 15.21
C GLU A 113 5.27 1.24 13.81
N LEU A 114 4.41 1.12 12.81
CA LEU A 114 4.81 0.91 11.41
C LEU A 114 5.58 2.11 10.85
N GLU A 115 5.09 3.34 11.07
CA GLU A 115 5.76 4.57 10.64
C GLU A 115 7.12 4.72 11.32
N SER A 116 7.19 4.50 12.64
CA SER A 116 8.44 4.61 13.39
C SER A 116 9.47 3.55 12.99
N ARG A 117 9.05 2.32 12.70
CA ARG A 117 9.98 1.21 12.44
C ARG A 117 10.48 1.19 11.00
N PHE A 118 9.63 1.56 10.05
CA PHE A 118 9.95 1.46 8.62
C PHE A 118 10.19 2.81 7.95
N GLY A 119 9.98 3.93 8.66
CA GLY A 119 10.18 5.27 8.11
C GLY A 119 9.21 5.62 6.98
N MET A 120 8.06 4.95 6.94
CA MET A 120 7.02 5.15 5.94
C MET A 120 5.97 6.16 6.41
N THR A 121 5.14 6.64 5.48
CA THR A 121 4.00 7.50 5.81
C THR A 121 2.69 6.75 5.55
N ILE A 122 1.83 6.65 6.56
CA ILE A 122 0.51 6.03 6.45
C ILE A 122 -0.55 7.11 6.60
N LYS A 123 -1.51 7.15 5.68
CA LYS A 123 -2.62 8.10 5.70
C LYS A 123 -3.95 7.39 5.45
N THR A 124 -5.01 7.92 6.05
CA THR A 124 -6.36 7.68 5.56
C THR A 124 -6.59 8.40 4.25
N THR A 125 -7.64 8.00 3.52
CA THR A 125 -8.03 8.73 2.32
C THR A 125 -8.37 10.19 2.63
N ALA A 126 -9.01 10.44 3.77
CA ALA A 126 -9.37 11.78 4.22
C ALA A 126 -8.15 12.66 4.53
N GLU A 127 -7.15 12.12 5.24
CA GLU A 127 -5.91 12.84 5.53
C GLU A 127 -5.14 13.17 4.24
N LEU A 128 -5.10 12.24 3.28
CA LEU A 128 -4.45 12.50 2.00
C LEU A 128 -5.15 13.64 1.24
N LEU A 129 -6.48 13.65 1.19
CA LEU A 129 -7.24 14.73 0.55
C LEU A 129 -6.98 16.09 1.20
N ALA A 130 -6.92 16.13 2.53
CA ALA A 130 -6.66 17.36 3.28
C ALA A 130 -5.29 18.00 2.92
N MET A 131 -4.30 17.18 2.52
CA MET A 131 -3.01 17.69 2.04
C MET A 131 -3.14 18.54 0.77
N PHE A 132 -4.15 18.28 -0.06
CA PHE A 132 -4.36 18.96 -1.33
C PHE A 132 -5.45 20.03 -1.25
N ASP A 133 -6.44 19.89 -0.35
CA ASP A 133 -7.48 20.90 -0.12
C ASP A 133 -6.93 22.20 0.53
N HIS A 134 -5.79 22.15 1.22
CA HIS A 134 -5.14 23.34 1.80
C HIS A 134 -4.12 24.02 0.88
N GLY A 135 -3.92 23.51 -0.34
CA GLY A 135 -3.11 24.14 -1.39
C GLY A 135 -3.82 25.20 -2.23
N GLY A 136 -5.13 25.43 -2.00
CA GLY A 136 -6.00 26.33 -2.77
C GLY A 136 -6.12 27.75 -2.21
N SER A 137 -5.18 28.24 -1.41
CA SER A 137 -5.16 29.63 -0.95
C SER A 137 -3.73 30.11 -0.74
N SER A 138 -3.07 30.52 -1.82
CA SER A 138 -2.10 31.63 -1.91
C SER A 138 -1.57 31.75 -3.34
#